data_AF-A0A3N5LEC4-F1
#
_entry.id   AF-A0A3N5LEC4-F1
#
_cell.length_a   1.000
_cell.length_b   1.000
_cell.length_c   1.000
_cell.angle_alpha   90.00
_cell.angle_beta   90.00
_cell.angle_gamma   90.00
#
_symmetry.space_group_name_H-M   'P 1'
#
loop_
_entity.id
_entity.type
_entity.pdbx_description
1 polymer ?
#
loop_
_entity_poly.entity_id
_entity_poly.type
_entity_poly.pdbx_seq_one_letter_code
_entity_poly.pdbx_strand_id
1 'polypeptide(L)'
;MKRKVVLTGSAVLLIAAAASAFSVVQTLKSPPRLFRRNAELKADGFYMGEFEFKMMATLYHLNDGAYWSAYQGLRRINHEMQTLDGLSRMPRGASPEQLMKFMLERQNPETGAFMDPSFPLVSYIGPTANALDYLDLLSRQTGRPVKLKYRLSFLDQIADPERLRATLGSTLYFREFWADKFGGPTPFVLVSELSPESIELFERVGGYRFPEGWKQALRDWFYEAQDPATGFWGGRIGEEGRWRQSLDIDSTSHILKHFLTDEGELRDPKYPLRYAEPLARTLLKEADKPVPDDAVEQHEWSLRQFHAAKIIVRWLWPDLSDSLREQALQAMSRWVAYRFSLYRPEQGGFAVDASSSRADIDATSTSISFLKQIGSIPGTWERERLRGKALAAGLGKTKTSVIVLGTGVASFPGIPGLNSVRVYRDSAPSADSWDDSRLLGIFYPTDTQILDIMDLRQRLVRFLAAEGGEYGNWSSKAELREGPLGLGTRIGQVPVARGWPNLSAIASDNPRSARFIVVGLDAFQVPEYEVEVRRTFP
;
A
#
# COMPACT_ATOMS: atom_id res chain seq x y z
N MET A 1 -57.96 -34.62 -21.73
CA MET A 1 -57.60 -33.45 -20.88
C MET A 1 -56.45 -33.72 -19.92
N LYS A 2 -56.48 -34.75 -19.07
CA LYS A 2 -55.44 -35.01 -18.02
C LYS A 2 -53.99 -35.03 -18.54
N ARG A 3 -53.72 -35.64 -19.69
CA ARG A 3 -52.36 -35.70 -20.30
C ARG A 3 -51.80 -34.33 -20.71
N LYS A 4 -52.64 -33.45 -21.28
CA LYS A 4 -52.24 -32.08 -21.68
C LYS A 4 -51.95 -31.20 -20.46
N VAL A 5 -52.76 -31.30 -19.41
CA VAL A 5 -52.54 -30.55 -18.15
C VAL A 5 -51.25 -30.99 -17.46
N VAL A 6 -50.95 -32.29 -17.44
CA VAL A 6 -49.67 -32.81 -16.90
C VAL A 6 -48.48 -32.37 -17.75
N LEU A 7 -48.57 -32.43 -19.08
CA LEU A 7 -47.50 -31.96 -19.98
C LEU A 7 -47.25 -30.45 -19.86
N THR A 8 -48.30 -29.64 -19.75
CA THR A 8 -48.17 -28.18 -19.55
C THR A 8 -47.60 -27.86 -18.17
N GLY A 9 -48.04 -28.55 -17.11
CA GLY A 9 -47.49 -28.39 -15.76
C GLY A 9 -46.00 -28.77 -15.68
N SER A 10 -45.60 -29.87 -16.32
CA SER A 10 -44.20 -30.29 -16.39
C SER A 10 -43.33 -29.32 -17.20
N ALA A 11 -43.86 -28.73 -18.29
CA ALA A 11 -43.14 -27.74 -19.08
C ALA A 11 -42.92 -26.42 -18.31
N VAL A 12 -43.92 -25.96 -17.55
CA VAL A 12 -43.78 -24.77 -16.69
C VAL A 12 -42.75 -25.00 -15.58
N LEU A 13 -42.75 -26.19 -14.96
CA LEU A 13 -41.75 -26.57 -13.97
C LEU A 13 -40.33 -26.61 -14.56
N LEU A 14 -40.17 -27.17 -15.77
CA LEU A 14 -38.90 -27.19 -16.49
C LEU A 14 -38.40 -25.79 -16.84
N ILE A 15 -39.28 -24.91 -17.31
CA ILE A 15 -38.94 -23.50 -17.62
C ILE A 15 -38.57 -22.75 -16.34
N ALA A 16 -39.32 -22.92 -15.26
CA ALA A 16 -39.02 -22.31 -13.97
C ALA A 16 -37.70 -22.82 -13.39
N ALA A 17 -37.42 -24.11 -13.50
CA ALA A 17 -36.15 -24.71 -13.08
C ALA A 17 -34.98 -24.22 -13.94
N ALA A 18 -35.14 -24.15 -15.27
CA ALA A 18 -34.13 -23.63 -16.18
C ALA A 18 -33.87 -22.13 -15.95
N ALA A 19 -34.91 -21.32 -15.74
CA ALA A 19 -34.78 -19.91 -15.40
C ALA A 19 -34.10 -19.71 -14.04
N SER A 20 -34.44 -20.54 -13.05
CA SER A 20 -33.79 -20.52 -11.73
C SER A 20 -32.32 -20.91 -11.83
N ALA A 21 -31.99 -21.98 -12.57
CA ALA A 21 -30.62 -22.41 -12.81
C ALA A 21 -29.81 -21.33 -13.57
N PHE A 22 -30.41 -20.73 -14.60
CA PHE A 22 -29.81 -19.62 -15.35
C PHE A 22 -29.56 -18.40 -14.46
N SER A 23 -30.53 -18.02 -13.62
CA SER A 23 -30.40 -16.93 -12.65
C SER A 23 -29.26 -17.17 -11.67
N VAL A 24 -29.13 -18.40 -11.14
CA VAL A 24 -28.03 -18.80 -10.26
C VAL A 24 -26.69 -18.68 -10.98
N VAL A 25 -26.56 -19.19 -12.21
CA VAL A 25 -25.32 -19.13 -12.98
C VAL A 25 -24.91 -17.70 -13.31
N GLN A 26 -25.85 -16.86 -13.74
CA GLN A 26 -25.59 -15.44 -14.02
C GLN A 26 -25.15 -14.68 -12.77
N THR A 27 -25.79 -14.95 -11.63
CA THR A 27 -25.46 -14.32 -10.35
C THR A 27 -24.03 -14.70 -9.91
N LEU A 28 -23.65 -15.98 -10.02
CA LEU A 28 -22.30 -16.44 -9.67
C LEU A 28 -21.20 -15.92 -10.63
N LYS A 29 -21.55 -15.53 -11.86
CA LYS A 29 -20.64 -14.91 -12.83
C LYS A 29 -20.59 -13.38 -12.76
N SER A 30 -21.41 -12.77 -11.91
CA SER A 30 -21.49 -11.31 -11.79
C SER A 30 -20.30 -10.58 -11.15
N PRO A 31 -19.41 -11.19 -10.33
CA PRO A 31 -18.39 -10.43 -9.59
C PRO A 31 -17.55 -9.45 -10.44
N PRO A 32 -16.97 -9.82 -11.59
CA PRO A 32 -16.18 -8.86 -12.39
C PRO A 32 -16.99 -7.66 -12.89
N ARG A 33 -18.29 -7.86 -13.15
CA ARG A 33 -19.20 -6.77 -13.52
C ARG A 33 -19.51 -5.87 -12.31
N LEU A 34 -19.67 -6.47 -11.12
CA LEU A 34 -19.93 -5.73 -9.89
C LEU A 34 -18.72 -4.85 -9.52
N PHE A 35 -17.48 -5.36 -9.58
CA PHE A 35 -16.29 -4.55 -9.33
C PHE A 35 -16.16 -3.36 -10.30
N ARG A 36 -16.43 -3.55 -11.60
CA ARG A 36 -16.46 -2.44 -12.56
C ARG A 36 -17.55 -1.42 -12.22
N ARG A 37 -18.75 -1.89 -11.89
CA ARG A 37 -19.85 -1.00 -11.50
C ARG A 37 -19.56 -0.26 -10.20
N ASN A 38 -18.83 -0.87 -9.26
CA ASN A 38 -18.38 -0.21 -8.04
C ASN A 38 -17.44 0.96 -8.36
N ALA A 39 -16.49 0.76 -9.28
CA ALA A 39 -15.59 1.82 -9.74
C ALA A 39 -16.36 2.98 -10.40
N GLU A 40 -17.32 2.68 -11.29
CA GLU A 40 -18.20 3.69 -11.90
C GLU A 40 -18.99 4.48 -10.84
N LEU A 41 -19.59 3.80 -9.87
CA LEU A 41 -20.38 4.44 -8.81
C LEU A 41 -19.51 5.30 -7.89
N LYS A 42 -18.30 4.83 -7.53
CA LYS A 42 -17.32 5.64 -6.80
C LYS A 42 -16.97 6.91 -7.59
N ALA A 43 -16.71 6.80 -8.89
CA ALA A 43 -16.43 7.94 -9.78
C ALA A 43 -17.62 8.92 -9.90
N ASP A 44 -18.84 8.40 -9.87
CA ASP A 44 -20.06 9.22 -9.83
C ASP A 44 -20.28 9.90 -8.46
N GLY A 45 -19.46 9.59 -7.45
CA GLY A 45 -19.51 10.18 -6.11
C GLY A 45 -20.42 9.42 -5.14
N PHE A 46 -20.74 8.16 -5.39
CA PHE A 46 -21.42 7.30 -4.41
C PHE A 46 -20.45 6.81 -3.33
N TYR A 47 -20.95 6.76 -2.09
CA TYR A 47 -20.27 6.10 -0.99
C TYR A 47 -20.41 4.58 -1.13
N MET A 48 -19.27 3.90 -1.28
CA MET A 48 -19.20 2.45 -1.54
C MET A 48 -18.33 1.70 -0.52
N GLY A 49 -18.20 2.22 0.70
CA GLY A 49 -17.26 1.71 1.72
C GLY A 49 -17.50 0.27 2.17
N GLU A 50 -18.70 -0.28 1.95
CA GLU A 50 -19.07 -1.65 2.35
C GLU A 50 -18.87 -2.71 1.25
N PHE A 51 -18.71 -2.28 -0.02
CA PHE A 51 -18.87 -3.17 -1.17
C PHE A 51 -17.94 -4.39 -1.16
N GLU A 52 -16.64 -4.18 -0.92
CA GLU A 52 -15.64 -5.25 -0.95
C GLU A 52 -15.85 -6.25 0.19
N PHE A 53 -16.30 -5.77 1.35
CA PHE A 53 -16.66 -6.60 2.49
C PHE A 53 -17.94 -7.41 2.24
N LYS A 54 -18.95 -6.86 1.55
CA LYS A 54 -20.14 -7.61 1.11
C LYS A 54 -19.77 -8.73 0.13
N MET A 55 -18.79 -8.49 -0.75
CA MET A 55 -18.28 -9.50 -1.68
C MET A 55 -17.51 -10.61 -0.93
N MET A 56 -16.64 -10.27 0.02
CA MET A 56 -15.93 -11.25 0.86
C MET A 56 -16.89 -12.05 1.76
N ALA A 57 -17.92 -11.41 2.29
CA ALA A 57 -18.97 -12.07 3.06
C ALA A 57 -19.77 -13.09 2.23
N THR A 58 -20.00 -12.78 0.96
CA THR A 58 -20.59 -13.75 0.03
C THR A 58 -19.66 -14.95 -0.16
N LEU A 59 -18.35 -14.70 -0.33
CA LEU A 59 -17.36 -15.76 -0.50
C LEU A 59 -17.26 -16.65 0.75
N TYR A 60 -17.34 -16.04 1.94
CA TYR A 60 -17.46 -16.73 3.22
C TYR A 60 -18.66 -17.69 3.24
N HIS A 61 -19.85 -17.23 2.86
CA HIS A 61 -21.02 -18.10 2.77
C HIS A 61 -20.90 -19.23 1.74
N LEU A 62 -20.28 -18.96 0.59
CA LEU A 62 -20.00 -20.01 -0.40
C LEU A 62 -19.07 -21.08 0.17
N ASN A 63 -18.04 -20.66 0.91
CA ASN A 63 -17.08 -21.55 1.53
C ASN A 63 -17.70 -22.47 2.59
N ASP A 64 -18.61 -21.92 3.40
CA ASP A 64 -19.30 -22.63 4.49
C ASP A 64 -20.46 -23.50 3.98
N GLY A 65 -20.74 -23.50 2.68
CA GLY A 65 -21.86 -24.24 2.08
C GLY A 65 -23.23 -23.56 2.25
N ALA A 66 -23.26 -22.32 2.76
CA ALA A 66 -24.46 -21.49 2.87
C ALA A 66 -24.82 -20.85 1.52
N TYR A 67 -24.99 -21.66 0.47
CA TYR A 67 -25.15 -21.22 -0.92
C TYR A 67 -26.35 -20.30 -1.13
N TRP A 68 -27.44 -20.51 -0.39
CA TRP A 68 -28.61 -19.66 -0.46
C TRP A 68 -28.32 -18.25 0.04
N SER A 69 -27.63 -18.11 1.17
CA SER A 69 -27.20 -16.82 1.72
C SER A 69 -26.25 -16.10 0.75
N ALA A 70 -25.29 -16.83 0.16
CA ALA A 70 -24.41 -16.26 -0.86
C ALA A 70 -25.18 -15.77 -2.11
N TYR A 71 -26.12 -16.56 -2.62
CA TYR A 71 -26.96 -16.18 -3.75
C TYR A 71 -27.81 -14.94 -3.45
N GLN A 72 -28.45 -14.89 -2.28
CA GLN A 72 -29.24 -13.74 -1.83
C GLN A 72 -28.35 -12.49 -1.66
N GLY A 73 -27.16 -12.63 -1.10
CA GLY A 73 -26.17 -11.56 -0.96
C GLY A 73 -25.79 -10.96 -2.31
N LEU A 74 -25.35 -11.79 -3.28
CA LEU A 74 -24.99 -11.31 -4.62
C LEU A 74 -26.16 -10.65 -5.33
N ARG A 75 -27.36 -11.22 -5.24
CA ARG A 75 -28.55 -10.64 -5.87
C ARG A 75 -28.86 -9.26 -5.27
N ARG A 76 -28.73 -9.12 -3.95
CA ARG A 76 -28.93 -7.84 -3.26
C ARG A 76 -27.90 -6.80 -3.72
N ILE A 77 -26.61 -7.15 -3.67
CA ILE A 77 -25.52 -6.26 -4.12
C ILE A 77 -25.77 -5.82 -5.57
N ASN A 78 -26.08 -6.77 -6.46
CA ASN A 78 -26.37 -6.46 -7.86
C ASN A 78 -27.60 -5.55 -8.01
N HIS A 79 -28.65 -5.75 -7.20
CA HIS A 79 -29.83 -4.90 -7.22
C HIS A 79 -29.52 -3.48 -6.75
N GLU A 80 -28.89 -3.32 -5.58
CA GLU A 80 -28.45 -2.02 -5.03
C GLU A 80 -27.63 -1.23 -6.07
N MET A 81 -26.70 -1.88 -6.76
CA MET A 81 -25.83 -1.21 -7.74
C MET A 81 -26.51 -0.89 -9.09
N GLN A 82 -27.60 -1.60 -9.41
CA GLN A 82 -28.39 -1.37 -10.62
C GLN A 82 -29.45 -0.30 -10.42
N THR A 83 -30.17 -0.34 -9.29
CA THR A 83 -31.27 0.60 -9.01
C THR A 83 -30.81 1.83 -8.25
N LEU A 84 -29.62 1.79 -7.65
CA LEU A 84 -29.07 2.80 -6.75
C LEU A 84 -29.82 2.89 -5.41
N ASP A 85 -30.79 1.99 -5.17
CA ASP A 85 -31.56 1.95 -3.94
C ASP A 85 -30.63 1.62 -2.76
N GLY A 86 -30.75 2.40 -1.68
CA GLY A 86 -29.90 2.26 -0.50
C GLY A 86 -28.50 2.86 -0.64
N LEU A 87 -28.05 3.22 -1.85
CA LEU A 87 -26.77 3.90 -2.04
C LEU A 87 -26.89 5.39 -1.77
N SER A 88 -25.91 5.94 -1.07
CA SER A 88 -25.86 7.36 -0.73
C SER A 88 -24.74 8.05 -1.49
N ARG A 89 -25.00 9.24 -2.04
CA ARG A 89 -23.95 10.08 -2.64
C ARG A 89 -23.22 10.86 -1.57
N MET A 90 -21.90 10.90 -1.67
CA MET A 90 -21.06 11.79 -0.87
C MET A 90 -21.46 13.25 -1.16
N PRO A 91 -21.60 14.10 -0.13
CA PRO A 91 -21.98 15.48 -0.33
C PRO A 91 -20.84 16.25 -1.02
N ARG A 92 -21.13 16.91 -2.15
CA ARG A 92 -20.14 17.67 -2.93
C ARG A 92 -19.80 18.99 -2.24
N GLY A 93 -18.50 19.32 -2.18
CA GLY A 93 -18.03 20.58 -1.56
C GLY A 93 -18.38 20.69 -0.07
N ALA A 94 -18.54 19.56 0.61
CA ALA A 94 -18.97 19.51 1.99
C ALA A 94 -17.86 19.95 2.96
N SER A 95 -18.26 20.71 3.97
CA SER A 95 -17.43 20.96 5.16
C SER A 95 -17.15 19.66 5.92
N PRO A 96 -16.05 19.60 6.70
CA PRO A 96 -15.77 18.46 7.58
C PRO A 96 -16.96 18.09 8.50
N GLU A 97 -17.72 19.07 9.00
CA GLU A 97 -18.92 18.82 9.81
C GLU A 97 -20.04 18.11 9.03
N GLN A 98 -20.24 18.50 7.76
CA GLN A 98 -21.23 17.86 6.90
C GLN A 98 -20.83 16.43 6.55
N LEU A 99 -19.54 16.19 6.30
CA LEU A 99 -18.99 14.85 6.07
C LEU A 99 -19.13 13.97 7.31
N MET A 100 -18.82 14.51 8.50
CA MET A 100 -18.97 13.80 9.77
C MET A 100 -20.43 13.39 10.01
N LYS A 101 -21.38 14.29 9.75
CA LYS A 101 -22.81 13.98 9.83
C LYS A 101 -23.22 12.89 8.82
N PHE A 102 -22.77 13.03 7.57
CA PHE A 102 -23.06 12.05 6.52
C PHE A 102 -22.58 10.65 6.91
N MET A 103 -21.35 10.53 7.41
CA MET A 103 -20.79 9.25 7.83
C MET A 103 -21.58 8.65 8.99
N LEU A 104 -21.89 9.42 10.04
CA LEU A 104 -22.68 8.95 11.18
C LEU A 104 -24.11 8.49 10.79
N GLU A 105 -24.67 8.98 9.69
CA GLU A 105 -25.95 8.50 9.13
C GLU A 105 -25.87 7.14 8.44
N ARG A 106 -24.68 6.57 8.26
CA ARG A 106 -24.48 5.21 7.75
C ARG A 106 -24.38 4.16 8.85
N GLN A 107 -24.32 4.57 10.12
CA GLN A 107 -24.26 3.63 11.21
C GLN A 107 -25.58 2.87 11.35
N ASN A 108 -25.51 1.53 11.34
CA ASN A 108 -26.67 0.67 11.46
C ASN A 108 -27.21 0.65 12.91
N PRO A 109 -28.53 0.83 13.14
CA PRO A 109 -29.11 0.86 14.48
C PRO A 109 -29.15 -0.50 15.21
N GLU A 110 -29.21 -1.61 14.48
CA GLU A 110 -29.32 -2.96 15.05
C GLU A 110 -27.96 -3.47 15.55
N THR A 111 -26.93 -3.30 14.72
CA THR A 111 -25.59 -3.86 14.98
C THR A 111 -24.59 -2.83 15.48
N GLY A 112 -24.88 -1.54 15.28
CA GLY A 112 -23.94 -0.45 15.48
C GLY A 112 -22.81 -0.37 14.43
N ALA A 113 -22.71 -1.35 13.52
CA ALA A 113 -21.68 -1.38 12.49
C ALA A 113 -21.96 -0.36 11.38
N PHE A 114 -20.93 -0.01 10.62
CA PHE A 114 -21.09 0.70 9.34
C PHE A 114 -21.18 -0.33 8.21
N MET A 115 -22.19 -1.20 8.30
CA MET A 115 -22.38 -2.34 7.41
C MET A 115 -23.85 -2.78 7.37
N ASP A 116 -24.31 -3.27 6.21
CA ASP A 116 -25.61 -3.95 6.05
C ASP A 116 -25.73 -5.15 7.02
N PRO A 117 -26.77 -5.19 7.88
CA PRO A 117 -26.92 -6.18 8.95
C PRO A 117 -27.29 -7.59 8.45
N SER A 118 -27.51 -7.75 7.14
CA SER A 118 -27.83 -9.06 6.54
C SER A 118 -26.60 -9.91 6.22
N PHE A 119 -25.40 -9.35 6.36
CA PHE A 119 -24.15 -10.06 6.13
C PHE A 119 -23.62 -10.67 7.45
N PRO A 120 -22.72 -11.67 7.39
CA PRO A 120 -22.13 -12.27 8.59
C PRO A 120 -21.28 -11.27 9.36
N LEU A 121 -21.24 -11.43 10.68
CA LEU A 121 -20.53 -10.55 11.62
C LEU A 121 -19.07 -10.27 11.22
N VAL A 122 -18.36 -11.28 10.72
CA VAL A 122 -16.93 -11.13 10.31
C VAL A 122 -16.74 -10.01 9.29
N SER A 123 -17.76 -9.71 8.48
CA SER A 123 -17.70 -8.66 7.47
C SER A 123 -17.87 -7.24 8.02
N TYR A 124 -18.19 -7.09 9.31
CA TYR A 124 -18.51 -5.79 9.91
C TYR A 124 -17.27 -5.05 10.40
N ILE A 125 -16.18 -5.79 10.67
CA ILE A 125 -14.98 -5.28 11.35
C ILE A 125 -14.30 -4.21 10.49
N GLY A 126 -13.84 -4.58 9.29
CA GLY A 126 -13.14 -3.67 8.37
C GLY A 126 -13.92 -2.41 7.97
N PRO A 127 -15.17 -2.47 7.49
CA PRO A 127 -15.89 -1.27 7.08
C PRO A 127 -16.23 -0.36 8.27
N THR A 128 -16.43 -0.94 9.46
CA THR A 128 -16.59 -0.15 10.70
C THR A 128 -15.27 0.54 11.07
N ALA A 129 -14.13 -0.17 11.03
CA ALA A 129 -12.82 0.43 11.29
C ALA A 129 -12.53 1.60 10.31
N ASN A 130 -12.77 1.39 9.01
CA ASN A 130 -12.60 2.43 7.98
C ASN A 130 -13.47 3.67 8.24
N ALA A 131 -14.75 3.46 8.59
CA ALA A 131 -15.65 4.57 8.90
C ALA A 131 -15.23 5.33 10.16
N LEU A 132 -14.76 4.63 11.19
CA LEU A 132 -14.28 5.24 12.43
C LEU A 132 -12.98 6.00 12.24
N ASP A 133 -12.06 5.51 11.39
CA ASP A 133 -10.81 6.19 11.09
C ASP A 133 -11.09 7.53 10.39
N TYR A 134 -11.99 7.51 9.40
CA TYR A 134 -12.42 8.73 8.74
C TYR A 134 -13.16 9.70 9.69
N LEU A 135 -14.00 9.17 10.59
CA LEU A 135 -14.63 9.98 11.64
C LEU A 135 -13.60 10.58 12.61
N ASP A 136 -12.55 9.84 12.99
CA ASP A 136 -11.46 10.34 13.85
C ASP A 136 -10.70 11.47 13.13
N LEU A 137 -10.41 11.33 11.84
CA LEU A 137 -9.82 12.41 11.03
C LEU A 137 -10.71 13.67 11.02
N LEU A 138 -11.99 13.51 10.71
CA LEU A 138 -12.95 14.63 10.70
C LEU A 138 -13.12 15.26 12.09
N SER A 139 -13.02 14.46 13.15
CA SER A 139 -13.08 14.93 14.54
C SER A 139 -11.96 15.94 14.84
N ARG A 140 -10.74 15.67 14.34
CA ARG A 140 -9.57 16.54 14.49
C ARG A 140 -9.70 17.82 13.67
N GLN A 141 -10.26 17.73 12.46
CA GLN A 141 -10.50 18.89 11.61
C GLN A 141 -11.59 19.83 12.15
N THR A 142 -12.63 19.27 12.76
CA THR A 142 -13.77 20.03 13.33
C THR A 142 -13.55 20.46 14.78
N GLY A 143 -12.54 19.91 15.46
CA GLY A 143 -12.34 20.08 16.90
C GLY A 143 -13.45 19.45 17.75
N ARG A 144 -14.23 18.51 17.21
CA ARG A 144 -15.35 17.85 17.90
C ARG A 144 -15.05 16.37 18.07
N PRO A 145 -15.23 15.78 19.27
CA PRO A 145 -14.99 14.35 19.45
C PRO A 145 -15.97 13.50 18.63
N VAL A 146 -15.52 12.30 18.24
CA VAL A 146 -16.40 11.30 17.61
C VAL A 146 -17.47 10.89 18.62
N LYS A 147 -18.74 11.01 18.23
CA LYS A 147 -19.88 10.50 19.00
C LYS A 147 -20.75 9.64 18.10
N LEU A 148 -20.65 8.33 18.28
CA LEU A 148 -21.44 7.35 17.54
C LEU A 148 -22.93 7.49 17.88
N LYS A 149 -23.80 7.19 16.91
CA LYS A 149 -25.26 7.18 17.12
C LYS A 149 -25.70 5.95 17.90
N TYR A 150 -25.03 4.83 17.65
CA TYR A 150 -25.33 3.53 18.23
C TYR A 150 -24.06 2.89 18.79
N ARG A 151 -24.21 2.07 19.83
CA ARG A 151 -23.10 1.27 20.38
C ARG A 151 -22.72 0.19 19.36
N LEU A 152 -21.43 -0.15 19.25
CA LEU A 152 -20.92 -1.23 18.40
C LEU A 152 -21.29 -2.62 18.95
N SER A 153 -22.59 -2.93 19.05
CA SER A 153 -23.12 -4.13 19.69
C SER A 153 -22.71 -5.43 18.98
N PHE A 154 -22.35 -5.38 17.69
CA PHE A 154 -21.83 -6.56 17.00
C PHE A 154 -20.57 -7.13 17.66
N LEU A 155 -19.73 -6.30 18.27
CA LEU A 155 -18.53 -6.76 18.98
C LEU A 155 -18.84 -7.58 20.24
N ASP A 156 -20.04 -7.43 20.83
CA ASP A 156 -20.48 -8.23 21.97
C ASP A 156 -20.58 -9.74 21.61
N GLN A 157 -20.78 -10.07 20.34
CA GLN A 157 -20.90 -11.46 19.88
C GLN A 157 -19.55 -12.20 19.84
N ILE A 158 -18.43 -11.45 19.83
CA ILE A 158 -17.07 -12.00 19.90
C ILE A 158 -16.36 -11.58 21.20
N ALA A 159 -17.08 -11.09 22.20
CA ALA A 159 -16.49 -10.47 23.40
C ALA A 159 -15.71 -11.45 24.30
N ASP A 160 -16.05 -12.74 24.26
CA ASP A 160 -15.33 -13.77 25.01
C ASP A 160 -14.28 -14.50 24.14
N PRO A 161 -13.18 -14.98 24.76
CA PRO A 161 -12.11 -15.68 24.04
C PRO A 161 -12.54 -16.89 23.21
N GLU A 162 -13.55 -17.64 23.65
CA GLU A 162 -13.98 -18.86 22.95
C GLU A 162 -14.72 -18.52 21.66
N ARG A 163 -15.67 -17.58 21.72
CA ARG A 163 -16.38 -17.07 20.54
C ARG A 163 -15.45 -16.37 19.58
N LEU A 164 -14.45 -15.64 20.08
CA LEU A 164 -13.40 -15.07 19.24
C LEU A 164 -12.67 -16.17 18.47
N ARG A 165 -12.13 -17.19 19.15
CA ARG A 165 -11.38 -18.28 18.47
C ARG A 165 -12.24 -19.05 17.49
N ALA A 166 -13.52 -19.28 17.79
CA ALA A 166 -14.45 -19.90 16.87
C ALA A 166 -14.66 -19.06 15.60
N THR A 167 -14.79 -17.74 15.76
CA THR A 167 -14.93 -16.79 14.63
C THR A 167 -13.66 -16.73 13.79
N LEU A 168 -12.48 -16.70 14.41
CA LEU A 168 -11.21 -16.75 13.67
C LEU A 168 -11.07 -18.07 12.91
N GLY A 169 -11.38 -19.19 13.57
CA GLY A 169 -11.32 -20.54 13.01
C GLY A 169 -12.22 -20.75 11.80
N SER A 170 -13.42 -20.15 11.78
CA SER A 170 -14.35 -20.31 10.64
C SER A 170 -13.84 -19.67 9.35
N THR A 171 -12.89 -18.73 9.44
CA THR A 171 -12.29 -18.08 8.27
C THR A 171 -10.95 -18.70 7.84
N LEU A 172 -10.41 -19.63 8.65
CA LEU A 172 -9.08 -20.17 8.43
C LEU A 172 -8.99 -21.04 7.19
N TYR A 173 -9.97 -21.91 6.92
CA TYR A 173 -9.92 -22.81 5.75
C TYR A 173 -10.78 -22.29 4.61
N PHE A 174 -10.24 -22.36 3.39
CA PHE A 174 -10.93 -21.97 2.17
C PHE A 174 -10.87 -23.09 1.14
N ARG A 175 -12.01 -23.62 0.70
CA ARG A 175 -12.06 -24.81 -0.17
C ARG A 175 -11.35 -24.55 -1.50
N GLU A 176 -10.54 -25.51 -1.96
CA GLU A 176 -9.78 -25.44 -3.22
C GLU A 176 -10.67 -25.05 -4.41
N PHE A 177 -11.88 -25.63 -4.50
CA PHE A 177 -12.83 -25.32 -5.56
C PHE A 177 -13.16 -23.82 -5.68
N TRP A 178 -13.28 -23.11 -4.55
CA TRP A 178 -13.57 -21.69 -4.56
C TRP A 178 -12.33 -20.84 -4.79
N ALA A 179 -11.17 -21.28 -4.29
CA ALA A 179 -9.88 -20.67 -4.57
C ALA A 179 -9.55 -20.68 -6.07
N ASP A 180 -9.71 -21.83 -6.73
CA ASP A 180 -9.46 -21.97 -8.16
C ASP A 180 -10.43 -21.16 -9.03
N LYS A 181 -11.67 -20.99 -8.55
CA LYS A 181 -12.73 -20.36 -9.32
C LYS A 181 -12.71 -18.83 -9.24
N PHE A 182 -12.39 -18.27 -8.08
CA PHE A 182 -12.46 -16.83 -7.85
C PHE A 182 -11.08 -16.17 -7.82
N GLY A 183 -10.03 -16.90 -7.46
CA GLY A 183 -8.72 -16.29 -7.17
C GLY A 183 -8.80 -15.24 -6.05
N GLY A 184 -7.71 -14.52 -5.82
CA GLY A 184 -7.68 -13.39 -4.89
C GLY A 184 -7.68 -13.74 -3.39
N PRO A 185 -7.99 -12.76 -2.52
CA PRO A 185 -7.94 -12.93 -1.07
C PRO A 185 -9.03 -13.89 -0.58
N THR A 186 -8.74 -14.62 0.49
CA THR A 186 -9.70 -15.51 1.14
C THR A 186 -10.52 -14.74 2.19
N PRO A 187 -11.65 -15.30 2.67
CA PRO A 187 -12.42 -14.69 3.76
C PRO A 187 -11.63 -14.41 5.04
N PHE A 188 -10.44 -14.98 5.20
CA PHE A 188 -9.50 -14.66 6.27
C PHE A 188 -9.17 -13.16 6.36
N VAL A 189 -9.21 -12.44 5.23
CA VAL A 189 -9.02 -10.97 5.22
C VAL A 189 -9.99 -10.26 6.17
N LEU A 190 -11.20 -10.79 6.35
CA LEU A 190 -12.21 -10.18 7.22
C LEU A 190 -11.79 -10.14 8.70
N VAL A 191 -11.02 -11.13 9.15
CA VAL A 191 -10.53 -11.19 10.53
C VAL A 191 -9.14 -10.59 10.70
N SER A 192 -8.35 -10.48 9.62
CA SER A 192 -7.06 -9.78 9.68
C SER A 192 -7.24 -8.28 9.94
N GLU A 193 -8.43 -7.72 9.63
CA GLU A 193 -8.84 -6.35 10.00
C GLU A 193 -8.92 -6.09 11.52
N LEU A 194 -8.90 -7.14 12.36
CA LEU A 194 -8.67 -7.00 13.80
C LEU A 194 -7.19 -6.69 14.10
N SER A 195 -6.60 -5.70 13.42
CA SER A 195 -5.24 -5.24 13.68
C SER A 195 -5.18 -4.46 15.02
N PRO A 196 -3.98 -4.26 15.60
CA PRO A 196 -3.83 -3.42 16.78
C PRO A 196 -4.36 -2.01 16.55
N GLU A 197 -4.16 -1.42 15.37
CA GLU A 197 -4.65 -0.07 15.07
C GLU A 197 -6.17 -0.01 15.06
N SER A 198 -6.85 -1.02 14.49
CA SER A 198 -8.32 -1.11 14.53
C SER A 198 -8.81 -1.26 15.97
N ILE A 199 -8.18 -2.12 16.77
CA ILE A 199 -8.51 -2.32 18.19
C ILE A 199 -8.33 -1.02 18.98
N GLU A 200 -7.18 -0.37 18.85
CA GLU A 200 -6.88 0.91 19.49
C GLU A 200 -7.83 2.02 19.01
N LEU A 201 -8.20 2.03 17.74
CA LEU A 201 -9.17 2.98 17.18
C LEU A 201 -10.55 2.79 17.81
N PHE A 202 -11.06 1.56 17.88
CA PHE A 202 -12.34 1.25 18.54
C PHE A 202 -12.36 1.70 20.01
N GLU A 203 -11.24 1.52 20.73
CA GLU A 203 -11.08 1.96 22.11
C GLU A 203 -10.97 3.49 22.24
N ARG A 204 -10.15 4.11 21.39
CA ARG A 204 -9.85 5.56 21.41
C ARG A 204 -11.08 6.41 21.09
N VAL A 205 -11.89 6.00 20.12
CA VAL A 205 -13.15 6.71 19.78
C VAL A 205 -14.28 6.41 20.77
N GLY A 206 -14.01 5.60 21.80
CA GLY A 206 -14.99 5.21 22.81
C GLY A 206 -16.09 4.29 22.28
N GLY A 207 -15.86 3.62 21.15
CA GLY A 207 -16.85 2.76 20.49
C GLY A 207 -17.00 1.39 21.15
N TYR A 208 -15.89 0.83 21.66
CA TYR A 208 -15.87 -0.46 22.35
C TYR A 208 -14.58 -0.60 23.16
N ARG A 209 -14.61 -1.31 24.30
CA ARG A 209 -13.41 -1.62 25.10
C ARG A 209 -13.19 -3.13 25.12
N PHE A 210 -12.06 -3.58 24.60
CA PHE A 210 -11.76 -5.01 24.53
C PHE A 210 -11.15 -5.48 25.87
N PRO A 211 -11.65 -6.59 26.45
CA PRO A 211 -11.01 -7.18 27.64
C PRO A 211 -9.58 -7.62 27.35
N GLU A 212 -8.67 -7.52 28.32
CA GLU A 212 -7.27 -7.94 28.11
C GLU A 212 -7.16 -9.44 27.80
N GLY A 213 -8.00 -10.29 28.41
CA GLY A 213 -8.07 -11.71 28.08
C GLY A 213 -8.50 -11.97 26.63
N TRP A 214 -9.30 -11.07 26.04
CA TRP A 214 -9.69 -11.15 24.63
C TRP A 214 -8.50 -10.79 23.71
N LYS A 215 -7.81 -9.68 24.00
CA LYS A 215 -6.61 -9.25 23.24
C LYS A 215 -5.53 -10.32 23.27
N GLN A 216 -5.36 -10.94 24.43
CA GLN A 216 -4.45 -12.05 24.65
C GLN A 216 -4.83 -13.28 23.81
N ALA A 217 -6.11 -13.68 23.82
CA ALA A 217 -6.59 -14.80 23.02
C ALA A 217 -6.44 -14.58 21.51
N LEU A 218 -6.65 -13.34 21.03
CA LEU A 218 -6.40 -12.96 19.65
C LEU A 218 -4.93 -13.16 19.26
N ARG A 219 -4.01 -12.61 20.05
CA ARG A 219 -2.56 -12.75 19.81
C ARG A 219 -2.11 -14.19 19.87
N ASP A 220 -2.57 -14.97 20.85
CA ASP A 220 -2.28 -16.41 20.96
C ASP A 220 -2.73 -17.15 19.70
N TRP A 221 -3.95 -16.88 19.22
CA TRP A 221 -4.48 -17.53 18.02
C TRP A 221 -3.69 -17.16 16.77
N PHE A 222 -3.43 -15.87 16.53
CA PHE A 222 -2.63 -15.47 15.37
C PHE A 222 -1.23 -16.02 15.45
N TYR A 223 -0.61 -16.03 16.63
CA TYR A 223 0.71 -16.59 16.81
C TYR A 223 0.70 -18.05 16.35
N GLU A 224 -0.18 -18.89 16.92
CA GLU A 224 -0.34 -20.31 16.57
C GLU A 224 -0.68 -20.55 15.09
N ALA A 225 -1.43 -19.64 14.44
CA ALA A 225 -1.91 -19.81 13.08
C ALA A 225 -0.86 -19.58 11.99
N GLN A 226 0.31 -18.99 12.31
CA GLN A 226 1.37 -18.73 11.34
C GLN A 226 1.86 -20.03 10.69
N ASP A 227 1.94 -20.06 9.36
CA ASP A 227 2.46 -21.21 8.64
C ASP A 227 4.00 -21.28 8.76
N PRO A 228 4.59 -22.34 9.34
CA PRO A 228 6.04 -22.44 9.50
C PRO A 228 6.81 -22.59 8.18
N ALA A 229 6.17 -23.14 7.14
CA ALA A 229 6.83 -23.41 5.86
C ALA A 229 7.06 -22.13 5.04
N THR A 230 6.07 -21.24 5.01
CA THR A 230 6.11 -19.98 4.26
C THR A 230 6.36 -18.76 5.15
N GLY A 231 6.11 -18.87 6.46
CA GLY A 231 6.14 -17.76 7.40
C GLY A 231 4.92 -16.83 7.32
N PHE A 232 3.95 -17.10 6.44
CA PHE A 232 2.77 -16.26 6.22
C PHE A 232 1.67 -16.48 7.26
N TRP A 233 0.84 -15.46 7.41
CA TRP A 233 -0.52 -15.59 7.92
C TRP A 233 -1.50 -15.46 6.76
N GLY A 234 -2.62 -16.15 6.85
CA GLY A 234 -3.63 -16.14 5.80
C GLY A 234 -4.50 -17.38 5.84
N GLY A 235 -5.53 -17.41 5.00
CA GLY A 235 -6.34 -18.61 4.83
C GLY A 235 -5.53 -19.81 4.32
N ARG A 236 -5.92 -21.00 4.76
CA ARG A 236 -5.43 -22.30 4.30
C ARG A 236 -6.34 -22.79 3.19
N ILE A 237 -5.81 -22.88 1.99
CA ILE A 237 -6.57 -23.37 0.84
C ILE A 237 -6.59 -24.89 0.88
N GLY A 238 -7.78 -25.48 1.01
CA GLY A 238 -7.99 -26.91 1.23
C GLY A 238 -8.82 -27.18 2.48
N GLU A 239 -8.50 -28.27 3.17
CA GLU A 239 -9.17 -28.73 4.38
C GLU A 239 -8.17 -29.10 5.47
N GLU A 240 -8.66 -29.35 6.69
CA GLU A 240 -7.81 -29.75 7.80
C GLU A 240 -7.02 -31.03 7.45
N GLY A 241 -5.72 -31.00 7.71
CA GLY A 241 -4.80 -32.10 7.35
C GLY A 241 -4.32 -32.09 5.89
N ARG A 242 -4.97 -31.36 4.97
CA ARG A 242 -4.53 -31.22 3.58
C ARG A 242 -4.84 -29.83 3.03
N TRP A 243 -3.87 -28.94 3.12
CA TRP A 243 -4.00 -27.56 2.67
C TRP A 243 -2.69 -26.99 2.16
N ARG A 244 -2.78 -25.90 1.40
CA ARG A 244 -1.66 -25.01 1.03
C ARG A 244 -1.92 -23.61 1.59
N GLN A 245 -0.86 -22.91 1.96
CA GLN A 245 -0.99 -21.55 2.49
C GLN A 245 -1.46 -20.58 1.39
N SER A 246 -2.45 -19.74 1.68
CA SER A 246 -2.72 -18.54 0.89
C SER A 246 -1.66 -17.50 1.19
N LEU A 247 -0.99 -17.01 0.14
CA LEU A 247 0.11 -16.04 0.23
C LEU A 247 -0.43 -14.61 0.23
N ASP A 248 -1.36 -14.32 1.14
CA ASP A 248 -1.98 -13.01 1.30
C ASP A 248 -1.05 -12.06 2.07
N ILE A 249 -0.38 -11.18 1.33
CA ILE A 249 0.58 -10.23 1.86
C ILE A 249 -0.10 -9.18 2.75
N ASP A 250 -1.33 -8.77 2.43
CA ASP A 250 -2.04 -7.72 3.16
C ASP A 250 -2.50 -8.21 4.52
N SER A 251 -3.13 -9.39 4.56
CA SER A 251 -3.49 -10.04 5.83
C SER A 251 -2.25 -10.32 6.69
N THR A 252 -1.15 -10.77 6.08
CA THR A 252 0.13 -10.94 6.78
C THR A 252 0.64 -9.61 7.34
N SER A 253 0.52 -8.52 6.59
CA SER A 253 0.92 -7.19 7.04
C SER A 253 0.10 -6.71 8.23
N HIS A 254 -1.22 -6.92 8.23
CA HIS A 254 -2.08 -6.57 9.36
C HIS A 254 -1.73 -7.38 10.62
N ILE A 255 -1.42 -8.68 10.45
CA ILE A 255 -1.15 -9.55 11.59
C ILE A 255 0.23 -9.30 12.20
N LEU A 256 1.26 -9.00 11.40
CA LEU A 256 2.60 -8.70 11.90
C LEU A 256 2.61 -7.58 12.96
N LYS A 257 1.72 -6.60 12.82
CA LYS A 257 1.60 -5.48 13.75
C LYS A 257 1.19 -5.90 15.15
N HIS A 258 0.55 -7.07 15.34
CA HIS A 258 0.26 -7.59 16.69
C HIS A 258 1.53 -7.94 17.47
N PHE A 259 2.60 -8.27 16.76
CA PHE A 259 3.86 -8.73 17.35
C PHE A 259 4.94 -7.66 17.30
N LEU A 260 4.86 -6.75 16.32
CA LEU A 260 5.88 -5.78 16.02
C LEU A 260 5.34 -4.34 16.01
N THR A 261 6.15 -3.39 16.44
CA THR A 261 5.88 -1.94 16.26
C THR A 261 6.03 -1.56 14.78
N ASP A 262 5.70 -0.32 14.43
CA ASP A 262 5.93 0.20 13.08
C ASP A 262 7.42 0.21 12.70
N GLU A 263 8.30 0.29 13.70
CA GLU A 263 9.75 0.17 13.60
C GLU A 263 10.23 -1.28 13.71
N GLY A 264 9.37 -2.29 13.85
CA GLY A 264 9.81 -3.69 13.92
C GLY A 264 10.43 -4.12 15.25
N GLU A 265 10.18 -3.38 16.33
CA GLU A 265 10.53 -3.81 17.67
C GLU A 265 9.44 -4.76 18.20
N LEU A 266 9.80 -5.73 19.03
CA LEU A 266 8.82 -6.63 19.66
C LEU A 266 7.89 -5.84 20.59
N ARG A 267 6.57 -5.99 20.39
CA ARG A 267 5.56 -5.41 21.30
C ARG A 267 5.48 -6.17 22.62
N ASP A 268 5.69 -7.48 22.59
CA ASP A 268 5.64 -8.36 23.74
C ASP A 268 6.68 -9.49 23.58
N PRO A 269 7.66 -9.62 24.48
CA PRO A 269 8.66 -10.69 24.46
C PRO A 269 8.08 -12.11 24.46
N LYS A 270 6.81 -12.30 24.88
CA LYS A 270 6.11 -13.60 24.80
C LYS A 270 5.91 -14.07 23.36
N TYR A 271 5.88 -13.15 22.40
CA TYR A 271 5.63 -13.42 20.99
C TYR A 271 6.77 -12.96 20.10
N PRO A 272 7.96 -13.60 20.20
CA PRO A 272 9.05 -13.31 19.28
C PRO A 272 8.62 -13.61 17.84
N LEU A 273 9.09 -12.81 16.88
CA LEU A 273 8.83 -13.08 15.47
C LEU A 273 9.36 -14.48 15.11
N ARG A 274 8.48 -15.36 14.63
CA ARG A 274 8.85 -16.69 14.13
C ARG A 274 8.93 -16.66 12.61
N TYR A 275 9.80 -17.50 12.06
CA TYR A 275 9.87 -17.77 10.62
C TYR A 275 10.14 -16.53 9.75
N ALA A 276 10.93 -15.56 10.25
CA ALA A 276 11.31 -14.35 9.52
C ALA A 276 11.98 -14.66 8.16
N GLU A 277 12.90 -15.63 8.12
CA GLU A 277 13.55 -16.04 6.87
C GLU A 277 12.59 -16.73 5.88
N PRO A 278 11.79 -17.76 6.27
CA PRO A 278 10.74 -18.30 5.40
C PRO A 278 9.82 -17.23 4.83
N LEU A 279 9.39 -16.28 5.67
CA LEU A 279 8.53 -15.17 5.27
C LEU A 279 9.21 -14.28 4.21
N ALA A 280 10.45 -13.86 4.46
CA ALA A 280 11.20 -13.05 3.49
C ALA A 280 11.44 -13.77 2.16
N ARG A 281 11.80 -15.07 2.19
CA ARG A 281 11.99 -15.87 0.96
C ARG A 281 10.71 -15.96 0.15
N THR A 282 9.59 -16.20 0.82
CA THR A 282 8.28 -16.29 0.17
C THR A 282 7.85 -14.95 -0.41
N LEU A 283 8.01 -13.84 0.35
CA LEU A 283 7.72 -12.49 -0.12
C LEU A 283 8.55 -12.11 -1.36
N LEU A 284 9.86 -12.38 -1.33
CA LEU A 284 10.74 -12.11 -2.47
C LEU A 284 10.31 -12.92 -3.70
N LYS A 285 10.02 -14.21 -3.52
CA LYS A 285 9.55 -15.08 -4.61
C LYS A 285 8.24 -14.57 -5.24
N GLU A 286 7.29 -14.10 -4.42
CA GLU A 286 5.99 -13.64 -4.90
C GLU A 286 6.06 -12.26 -5.55
N ALA A 287 6.83 -11.33 -4.98
CA ALA A 287 6.98 -9.97 -5.48
C ALA A 287 7.91 -9.86 -6.70
N ASP A 288 8.78 -10.85 -6.93
CA ASP A 288 9.71 -10.91 -8.07
C ASP A 288 9.18 -11.77 -9.23
N LYS A 289 7.90 -12.17 -9.20
CA LYS A 289 7.23 -12.75 -10.37
C LYS A 289 7.29 -11.77 -11.56
N PRO A 290 7.28 -12.26 -12.82
CA PRO A 290 7.27 -11.38 -13.99
C PRO A 290 6.10 -10.38 -13.97
N VAL A 291 6.34 -9.19 -14.54
CA VAL A 291 5.31 -8.16 -14.75
C VAL A 291 4.18 -8.77 -15.60
N PRO A 292 2.91 -8.69 -15.17
CA PRO A 292 1.77 -9.14 -15.97
C PRO A 292 1.56 -8.29 -17.24
N ASP A 293 0.93 -8.85 -18.26
CA ASP A 293 0.58 -8.09 -19.47
C ASP A 293 -0.67 -7.22 -19.26
N ASP A 294 -1.61 -7.65 -18.41
CA ASP A 294 -2.85 -6.93 -18.11
C ASP A 294 -2.61 -5.75 -17.16
N ALA A 295 -3.19 -4.59 -17.46
CA ALA A 295 -2.97 -3.35 -16.72
C ALA A 295 -3.49 -3.41 -15.27
N VAL A 296 -4.61 -4.09 -15.02
CA VAL A 296 -5.16 -4.25 -13.66
C VAL A 296 -4.27 -5.17 -12.85
N GLU A 297 -3.82 -6.28 -13.46
CA GLU A 297 -2.88 -7.19 -12.83
C GLU A 297 -1.52 -6.53 -12.56
N GLN A 298 -1.05 -5.64 -13.44
CA GLN A 298 0.15 -4.83 -13.22
C GLN A 298 0.03 -3.95 -11.99
N HIS A 299 -1.12 -3.29 -11.80
CA HIS A 299 -1.35 -2.45 -10.63
C HIS A 299 -1.23 -3.28 -9.34
N GLU A 300 -1.96 -4.39 -9.24
CA GLU A 300 -1.92 -5.30 -8.09
C GLU A 300 -0.53 -5.88 -7.86
N TRP A 301 0.17 -6.26 -8.94
CA TRP A 301 1.54 -6.74 -8.86
C TRP A 301 2.49 -5.66 -8.31
N SER A 302 2.32 -4.40 -8.73
CA SER A 302 3.12 -3.28 -8.22
C SER A 302 2.84 -3.00 -6.74
N LEU A 303 1.61 -3.20 -6.27
CA LEU A 303 1.26 -3.08 -4.86
C LEU A 303 1.94 -4.19 -4.04
N ARG A 304 1.93 -5.44 -4.54
CA ARG A 304 2.62 -6.56 -3.87
C ARG A 304 4.10 -6.28 -3.63
N GLN A 305 4.79 -5.64 -4.57
CA GLN A 305 6.18 -5.21 -4.38
C GLN A 305 6.34 -4.17 -3.28
N PHE A 306 5.42 -3.21 -3.23
CA PHE A 306 5.40 -2.20 -2.17
C PHE A 306 5.21 -2.84 -0.79
N HIS A 307 4.21 -3.71 -0.65
CA HIS A 307 3.95 -4.40 0.62
C HIS A 307 5.09 -5.36 1.01
N ALA A 308 5.68 -6.09 0.05
CA ALA A 308 6.84 -6.93 0.30
C ALA A 308 8.05 -6.12 0.77
N ALA A 309 8.38 -5.01 0.09
CA ALA A 309 9.46 -4.13 0.50
C ALA A 309 9.22 -3.56 1.90
N LYS A 310 7.99 -3.11 2.18
CA LYS A 310 7.58 -2.62 3.50
C LYS A 310 7.79 -3.67 4.58
N ILE A 311 7.26 -4.89 4.42
CA ILE A 311 7.40 -5.96 5.41
C ILE A 311 8.87 -6.31 5.63
N ILE A 312 9.63 -6.53 4.54
CA ILE A 312 11.03 -6.92 4.62
C ILE A 312 11.84 -5.85 5.37
N VAL A 313 11.71 -4.58 5.00
CA VAL A 313 12.53 -3.50 5.58
C VAL A 313 12.09 -3.17 7.00
N ARG A 314 10.78 -3.03 7.23
CA ARG A 314 10.27 -2.58 8.53
C ARG A 314 10.32 -3.67 9.59
N TRP A 315 10.05 -4.90 9.23
CA TRP A 315 9.77 -5.94 10.22
C TRP A 315 10.76 -7.08 10.21
N LEU A 316 11.27 -7.46 9.04
CA LEU A 316 12.14 -8.64 8.94
C LEU A 316 13.62 -8.30 8.97
N TRP A 317 13.99 -7.10 8.49
CA TRP A 317 15.38 -6.72 8.23
C TRP A 317 16.38 -7.03 9.35
N PRO A 318 16.07 -6.78 10.64
CA PRO A 318 16.99 -7.09 11.75
C PRO A 318 17.33 -8.59 11.85
N ASP A 319 16.38 -9.45 11.50
CA ASP A 319 16.46 -10.91 11.68
C ASP A 319 16.91 -11.67 10.41
N LEU A 320 17.08 -10.96 9.28
CA LEU A 320 17.53 -11.59 8.03
C LEU A 320 19.04 -11.84 8.02
N SER A 321 19.44 -13.00 7.51
CA SER A 321 20.83 -13.28 7.13
C SER A 321 21.32 -12.33 6.04
N ASP A 322 22.64 -12.12 5.98
CA ASP A 322 23.25 -11.23 5.00
C ASP A 322 22.95 -11.63 3.55
N SER A 323 22.89 -12.94 3.26
CA SER A 323 22.50 -13.45 1.94
C SER A 323 21.06 -13.06 1.56
N LEU A 324 20.12 -13.06 2.52
CA LEU A 324 18.75 -12.64 2.26
C LEU A 324 18.63 -11.12 2.13
N ARG A 325 19.39 -10.37 2.93
CA ARG A 325 19.49 -8.90 2.77
C ARG A 325 20.00 -8.53 1.39
N GLU A 326 21.04 -9.21 0.90
CA GLU A 326 21.57 -8.98 -0.45
C GLU A 326 20.54 -9.32 -1.53
N GLN A 327 19.86 -10.47 -1.44
CA GLN A 327 18.78 -10.83 -2.36
C GLN A 327 17.65 -9.81 -2.37
N ALA A 328 17.25 -9.31 -1.19
CA ALA A 328 16.22 -8.30 -1.07
C ALA A 328 16.63 -6.98 -1.73
N LEU A 329 17.88 -6.53 -1.56
CA LEU A 329 18.38 -5.32 -2.21
C LEU A 329 18.43 -5.47 -3.75
N GLN A 330 18.84 -6.64 -4.24
CA GLN A 330 18.83 -6.92 -5.68
C GLN A 330 17.41 -6.90 -6.25
N ALA A 331 16.43 -7.48 -5.54
CA ALA A 331 15.03 -7.46 -5.94
C ALA A 331 14.47 -6.02 -5.93
N MET A 332 14.69 -5.26 -4.84
CA MET A 332 14.27 -3.85 -4.74
C MET A 332 14.87 -2.98 -5.85
N SER A 333 16.08 -3.29 -6.33
CA SER A 333 16.73 -2.59 -7.45
C SER A 333 15.99 -2.79 -8.77
N ARG A 334 15.48 -4.01 -9.01
CA ARG A 334 14.60 -4.28 -10.17
C ARG A 334 13.25 -3.58 -10.01
N TRP A 335 12.67 -3.62 -8.80
CA TRP A 335 11.37 -3.03 -8.52
C TRP A 335 11.38 -1.50 -8.65
N VAL A 336 12.45 -0.82 -8.24
CA VAL A 336 12.58 0.63 -8.44
C VAL A 336 12.74 1.00 -9.92
N ALA A 337 13.47 0.21 -10.70
CA ALA A 337 13.56 0.40 -12.15
C ALA A 337 12.17 0.28 -12.81
N TYR A 338 11.39 -0.75 -12.46
CA TYR A 338 10.01 -0.87 -12.93
C TYR A 338 9.16 0.33 -12.47
N ARG A 339 9.28 0.76 -11.21
CA ARG A 339 8.51 1.91 -10.70
C ARG A 339 8.77 3.16 -11.52
N PHE A 340 10.03 3.42 -11.90
CA PHE A 340 10.36 4.55 -12.76
C PHE A 340 9.94 4.37 -14.24
N SER A 341 9.69 3.15 -14.71
CA SER A 341 9.04 2.95 -16.02
C SER A 341 7.59 3.47 -16.05
N LEU A 342 6.94 3.56 -14.88
CA LEU A 342 5.61 4.17 -14.73
C LEU A 342 5.65 5.70 -14.62
N TYR A 343 6.83 6.31 -14.60
CA TYR A 343 6.96 7.76 -14.55
C TYR A 343 6.51 8.40 -15.89
N ARG A 344 5.89 9.59 -15.83
CA ARG A 344 5.46 10.35 -17.00
C ARG A 344 6.22 11.68 -17.03
N PRO A 345 7.37 11.76 -17.74
CA PRO A 345 8.27 12.92 -17.69
C PRO A 345 7.62 14.27 -17.96
N GLU A 346 6.70 14.32 -18.92
CA GLU A 346 5.99 15.54 -19.31
C GLU A 346 4.99 16.03 -18.25
N GLN A 347 4.46 15.12 -17.44
CA GLN A 347 3.48 15.43 -16.39
C GLN A 347 4.12 15.58 -15.01
N GLY A 348 5.27 14.93 -14.79
CA GLY A 348 6.04 15.03 -13.56
C GLY A 348 5.66 14.04 -12.46
N GLY A 349 4.65 13.18 -12.68
CA GLY A 349 4.16 12.17 -11.73
C GLY A 349 4.20 10.73 -12.28
N PHE A 350 3.64 9.79 -11.52
CA PHE A 350 3.60 8.36 -11.88
C PHE A 350 2.21 7.92 -12.34
N ALA A 351 2.17 6.99 -13.28
CA ALA A 351 0.95 6.33 -13.73
C ALA A 351 0.69 5.04 -12.93
N VAL A 352 -0.56 4.57 -12.95
CA VAL A 352 -1.01 3.35 -12.25
C VAL A 352 -0.40 2.08 -12.87
N ASP A 353 -0.22 2.08 -14.19
CA ASP A 353 0.25 0.96 -15.00
C ASP A 353 0.96 1.44 -16.29
N ALA A 354 1.54 0.52 -17.05
CA ALA A 354 2.32 0.86 -18.25
C ALA A 354 1.47 1.39 -19.42
N SER A 355 0.18 1.03 -19.49
CA SER A 355 -0.74 1.46 -20.56
C SER A 355 -1.32 2.86 -20.30
N SER A 356 -1.38 3.27 -19.04
CA SER A 356 -1.87 4.57 -18.61
C SER A 356 -0.99 5.71 -19.13
N SER A 357 -1.53 6.55 -20.00
CA SER A 357 -0.81 7.71 -20.59
C SER A 357 -0.71 8.91 -19.65
N ARG A 358 -1.42 8.88 -18.52
CA ARG A 358 -1.47 9.97 -17.53
C ARG A 358 -0.89 9.55 -16.19
N ALA A 359 -0.23 10.51 -15.54
CA ALA A 359 0.11 10.43 -14.14
C ALA A 359 -1.16 10.57 -13.29
N ASP A 360 -1.13 9.97 -12.11
CA ASP A 360 -2.23 9.91 -11.17
C ASP A 360 -1.72 10.21 -9.74
N ILE A 361 -2.58 10.80 -8.90
CA ILE A 361 -2.23 11.19 -7.52
C ILE A 361 -1.95 9.95 -6.66
N ASP A 362 -2.77 8.90 -6.75
CA ASP A 362 -2.62 7.68 -5.94
C ASP A 362 -1.38 6.90 -6.39
N ALA A 363 -1.19 6.77 -7.70
CA ALA A 363 0.01 6.14 -8.26
C ALA A 363 1.29 6.87 -7.84
N THR A 364 1.26 8.21 -7.86
CA THR A 364 2.38 9.05 -7.41
C THR A 364 2.64 8.87 -5.92
N SER A 365 1.60 8.90 -5.09
CA SER A 365 1.69 8.69 -3.64
C SER A 365 2.24 7.30 -3.29
N THR A 366 1.77 6.26 -3.96
CA THR A 366 2.25 4.89 -3.83
C THR A 366 3.72 4.77 -4.22
N SER A 367 4.11 5.42 -5.33
CA SER A 367 5.51 5.41 -5.81
C SER A 367 6.46 6.09 -4.83
N ILE A 368 6.06 7.23 -4.26
CA ILE A 368 6.84 7.94 -3.24
C ILE A 368 6.95 7.11 -1.95
N SER A 369 5.84 6.50 -1.54
CA SER A 369 5.81 5.59 -0.39
C SER A 369 6.73 4.39 -0.60
N PHE A 370 6.77 3.82 -1.80
CA PHE A 370 7.72 2.77 -2.17
C PHE A 370 9.18 3.23 -2.07
N LEU A 371 9.51 4.40 -2.63
CA LEU A 371 10.85 4.99 -2.53
C LEU A 371 11.29 5.18 -1.07
N LYS A 372 10.34 5.57 -0.19
CA LYS A 372 10.59 5.63 1.25
C LYS A 372 10.98 4.26 1.81
N GLN A 373 10.19 3.22 1.53
CA GLN A 373 10.42 1.88 2.09
C GLN A 373 11.77 1.29 1.69
N ILE A 374 12.24 1.54 0.47
CA ILE A 374 13.53 1.02 -0.01
C ILE A 374 14.73 1.90 0.39
N GLY A 375 14.52 2.91 1.23
CA GLY A 375 15.59 3.78 1.75
C GLY A 375 16.10 4.84 0.77
N SER A 376 15.35 5.12 -0.31
CA SER A 376 15.74 6.12 -1.31
C SER A 376 15.48 7.57 -0.89
N ILE A 377 14.79 7.77 0.24
CA ILE A 377 14.48 9.10 0.76
C ILE A 377 15.45 9.45 1.90
N PRO A 378 16.25 10.54 1.76
CA PRO A 378 17.08 11.10 2.82
C PRO A 378 16.33 11.35 4.14
N GLY A 379 17.00 11.13 5.28
CA GLY A 379 16.46 11.47 6.60
C GLY A 379 15.32 10.58 7.09
N THR A 380 15.12 9.41 6.47
CA THR A 380 14.15 8.43 6.94
C THR A 380 14.84 7.29 7.69
N TRP A 381 14.17 6.76 8.71
CA TRP A 381 14.70 5.62 9.46
C TRP A 381 14.81 4.36 8.58
N GLU A 382 13.99 4.21 7.54
CA GLU A 382 14.11 3.09 6.59
C GLU A 382 15.48 3.10 5.89
N ARG A 383 15.97 4.29 5.52
CA ARG A 383 17.32 4.46 4.96
C ARG A 383 18.39 4.10 5.97
N GLU A 384 18.29 4.60 7.21
CA GLU A 384 19.23 4.26 8.28
C GLU A 384 19.26 2.76 8.57
N ARG A 385 18.11 2.09 8.52
CA ARG A 385 18.00 0.65 8.73
C ARG A 385 18.68 -0.15 7.64
N LEU A 386 18.45 0.26 6.39
CA LEU A 386 18.94 -0.43 5.21
C LEU A 386 20.43 -0.19 4.95
N ARG A 387 21.00 0.91 5.44
CA ARG A 387 22.36 1.35 5.09
C ARG A 387 23.25 1.69 6.27
N GLY A 388 22.70 1.75 7.48
CA GLY A 388 23.39 2.06 8.73
C GLY A 388 23.52 3.56 9.01
N LYS A 389 23.63 3.92 10.30
CA LYS A 389 23.81 5.30 10.80
C LYS A 389 25.10 5.99 10.30
N ALA A 390 26.06 5.22 9.79
CA ALA A 390 27.33 5.75 9.30
C ALA A 390 27.20 6.64 8.06
N LEU A 391 26.12 6.51 7.27
CA LEU A 391 25.80 7.43 6.17
C LEU A 391 25.26 8.79 6.66
N ALA A 392 24.60 8.81 7.82
CA ALA A 392 24.06 10.02 8.45
C ALA A 392 25.16 10.87 9.11
N ALA A 393 26.27 10.24 9.53
CA ALA A 393 27.41 10.89 10.18
C ALA A 393 28.44 11.53 9.20
N GLY A 394 28.16 11.47 7.90
CA GLY A 394 29.09 11.81 6.82
C GLY A 394 29.10 10.69 5.78
N LEU A 395 29.61 10.94 4.57
CA LEU A 395 29.64 9.96 3.48
C LEU A 395 30.62 8.81 3.77
N GLY A 396 30.33 7.98 4.77
CA GLY A 396 31.17 6.88 5.19
C GLY A 396 31.29 5.84 4.08
N LYS A 397 32.55 5.59 3.66
CA LYS A 397 33.02 4.74 2.55
C LYS A 397 33.17 5.41 1.17
N THR A 398 33.05 6.74 1.07
CA THR A 398 33.41 7.41 -0.19
C THR A 398 34.93 7.41 -0.40
N LYS A 399 35.39 7.01 -1.59
CA LYS A 399 36.75 7.31 -2.04
C LYS A 399 36.84 8.81 -2.27
N THR A 400 37.29 9.57 -1.28
CA THR A 400 37.54 11.00 -1.48
C THR A 400 38.76 11.18 -2.38
N SER A 401 38.57 11.82 -3.53
CA SER A 401 39.68 12.30 -4.35
C SER A 401 39.64 13.83 -4.42
N VAL A 402 40.82 14.43 -4.48
CA VAL A 402 40.97 15.88 -4.69
C VAL A 402 41.44 16.09 -6.13
N ILE A 403 40.64 16.81 -6.92
CA ILE A 403 41.02 17.23 -8.27
C ILE A 403 41.34 18.72 -8.24
N VAL A 404 42.54 19.09 -8.68
CA VAL A 404 42.89 20.50 -8.90
C VAL A 404 42.55 20.86 -10.34
N LEU A 405 41.66 21.82 -10.53
CA LEU A 405 41.30 22.33 -11.86
C LEU A 405 42.47 23.13 -12.44
N GLY A 406 43.25 22.50 -13.33
CA GLY A 406 44.07 23.20 -14.32
C GLY A 406 43.24 23.64 -15.53
N THR A 407 43.89 24.03 -16.64
CA THR A 407 43.24 24.36 -17.93
C THR A 407 42.57 23.18 -18.64
N GLY A 408 42.55 21.99 -18.05
CA GLY A 408 42.04 20.75 -18.64
C GLY A 408 40.73 20.24 -18.01
N VAL A 409 40.07 19.32 -18.72
CA VAL A 409 38.86 18.63 -18.24
C VAL A 409 39.24 17.62 -17.16
N ALA A 410 38.65 17.75 -15.97
CA ALA A 410 38.79 16.75 -14.91
C ALA A 410 38.20 15.40 -15.37
N SER A 411 38.99 14.34 -15.37
CA SER A 411 38.51 12.98 -15.62
C SER A 411 37.98 12.36 -14.33
N PHE A 412 36.70 11.98 -14.31
CA PHE A 412 36.15 11.21 -13.20
C PHE A 412 36.49 9.72 -13.38
N PRO A 413 36.79 8.98 -12.30
CA PRO A 413 36.86 7.54 -12.39
C PRO A 413 35.52 7.00 -12.88
N GLY A 414 35.55 6.09 -13.85
CA GLY A 414 34.35 5.36 -14.26
C GLY A 414 33.92 4.45 -13.12
N ILE A 415 32.95 4.87 -12.32
CA ILE A 415 32.43 4.10 -11.19
C ILE A 415 31.22 3.29 -11.69
N PRO A 416 31.33 1.95 -11.72
CA PRO A 416 30.20 1.10 -12.09
C PRO A 416 29.02 1.32 -11.14
N GLY A 417 27.80 1.37 -11.68
CA GLY A 417 26.57 1.43 -10.88
C GLY A 417 26.10 2.83 -10.46
N LEU A 418 26.78 3.91 -10.87
CA LEU A 418 26.27 5.27 -10.66
C LEU A 418 25.00 5.54 -11.49
N ASN A 419 23.97 6.06 -10.81
CA ASN A 419 22.72 6.51 -11.41
C ASN A 419 22.75 8.02 -11.72
N SER A 420 23.17 8.84 -10.76
CA SER A 420 23.23 10.30 -10.89
C SER A 420 24.45 10.89 -10.19
N VAL A 421 24.80 12.12 -10.57
CA VAL A 421 25.89 12.91 -9.99
C VAL A 421 25.34 14.29 -9.64
N ARG A 422 25.58 14.74 -8.42
CA ARG A 422 25.24 16.09 -7.96
C ARG A 422 26.50 16.92 -7.79
N VAL A 423 26.47 18.17 -8.24
CA VAL A 423 27.59 19.12 -8.04
C VAL A 423 27.15 20.23 -7.09
N TYR A 424 27.86 20.38 -5.98
CA TYR A 424 27.61 21.41 -4.98
C TYR A 424 28.71 22.47 -4.97
N ARG A 425 28.32 23.71 -4.70
CA ARG A 425 29.24 24.80 -4.40
C ARG A 425 29.69 24.72 -2.94
N ASP A 426 30.99 24.87 -2.71
CA ASP A 426 31.63 24.95 -1.38
C ASP A 426 31.54 23.67 -0.53
N SER A 427 30.35 23.16 -0.25
CA SER A 427 30.17 21.90 0.47
C SER A 427 28.90 21.18 0.04
N ALA A 428 28.91 19.85 0.10
CA ALA A 428 27.68 19.08 0.08
C ALA A 428 26.92 19.26 1.41
N PRO A 429 25.58 19.17 1.41
CA PRO A 429 24.81 19.09 2.63
C PRO A 429 24.99 17.70 3.29
N SER A 430 24.44 17.51 4.49
CA SER A 430 24.30 16.17 5.08
C SER A 430 23.58 15.24 4.08
N ALA A 431 23.97 13.96 4.06
CA ALA A 431 23.35 12.94 3.23
C ALA A 431 21.84 12.74 3.50
N ASP A 432 21.35 13.24 4.65
CA ASP A 432 19.96 13.20 5.09
C ASP A 432 19.22 14.53 4.90
N SER A 433 19.84 15.51 4.24
CA SER A 433 19.27 16.84 4.04
C SER A 433 18.67 17.02 2.65
N TRP A 434 17.63 17.85 2.60
CA TRP A 434 16.98 18.35 1.39
C TRP A 434 17.52 19.70 0.89
N ASP A 435 18.57 20.23 1.54
CA ASP A 435 19.16 21.53 1.24
C ASP A 435 19.75 21.57 -0.18
N ASP A 436 19.10 22.35 -1.04
CA ASP A 436 19.50 22.59 -2.43
C ASP A 436 20.19 23.95 -2.63
N SER A 437 20.40 24.74 -1.57
CA SER A 437 20.93 26.11 -1.66
C SER A 437 22.32 26.22 -2.30
N ARG A 438 23.07 25.11 -2.30
CA ARG A 438 24.41 24.98 -2.88
C ARG A 438 24.45 24.06 -4.09
N LEU A 439 23.33 23.42 -4.44
CA LEU A 439 23.28 22.46 -5.53
C LEU A 439 23.30 23.21 -6.88
N LEU A 440 24.36 23.00 -7.66
CA LEU A 440 24.59 23.66 -8.95
C LEU A 440 24.01 22.88 -10.13
N GLY A 441 23.89 21.57 -10.02
CA GLY A 441 23.34 20.74 -11.08
C GLY A 441 23.25 19.25 -10.73
N ILE A 442 22.36 18.57 -11.43
CA ILE A 442 22.14 17.12 -11.39
C ILE A 442 22.50 16.57 -12.77
N PHE A 443 23.34 15.55 -12.82
CA PHE A 443 23.89 14.98 -14.03
C PHE A 443 23.64 13.48 -14.06
N TYR A 444 23.19 12.95 -15.20
CA TYR A 444 23.02 11.51 -15.41
C TYR A 444 24.14 11.00 -16.29
N PRO A 445 25.23 10.43 -15.72
CA PRO A 445 26.40 10.01 -16.48
C PRO A 445 26.12 8.80 -17.38
N THR A 446 25.08 8.04 -17.07
CA THR A 446 24.59 6.87 -17.80
C THR A 446 23.16 7.11 -18.26
N ASP A 447 22.72 6.35 -19.27
CA ASP A 447 21.31 6.35 -19.65
C ASP A 447 20.52 5.55 -18.60
N THR A 448 19.64 6.26 -17.90
CA THR A 448 18.80 5.73 -16.81
C THR A 448 17.44 6.41 -16.83
N GLN A 449 16.43 5.64 -16.47
CA GLN A 449 15.06 6.10 -16.22
C GLN A 449 14.84 6.47 -14.74
N ILE A 450 15.71 6.01 -13.85
CA ILE A 450 15.61 6.25 -12.41
C ILE A 450 16.05 7.68 -12.12
N LEU A 451 15.12 8.51 -11.68
CA LEU A 451 15.44 9.91 -11.40
C LEU A 451 16.20 10.05 -10.09
N ASP A 452 17.12 11.03 -10.06
CA ASP A 452 17.63 11.58 -8.83
C ASP A 452 16.47 12.15 -8.00
N ILE A 453 16.48 11.94 -6.69
CA ILE A 453 15.37 12.36 -5.82
C ILE A 453 15.18 13.89 -5.83
N MET A 454 16.24 14.67 -6.05
CA MET A 454 16.15 16.13 -6.17
C MET A 454 15.51 16.53 -7.51
N ASP A 455 15.79 15.81 -8.61
CA ASP A 455 15.08 16.02 -9.89
C ASP A 455 13.61 15.61 -9.77
N LEU A 456 13.34 14.48 -9.10
CA LEU A 456 11.97 14.03 -8.87
C LEU A 456 11.16 15.09 -8.07
N ARG A 457 11.76 15.67 -7.01
CA ARG A 457 11.10 16.71 -6.19
C ARG A 457 10.67 17.91 -7.02
N GLN A 458 11.56 18.51 -7.81
CA GLN A 458 11.22 19.67 -8.64
C GLN A 458 10.17 19.34 -9.71
N ARG A 459 10.15 18.10 -10.22
CA ARG A 459 9.12 17.65 -11.18
C ARG A 459 7.76 17.43 -10.52
N LEU A 460 7.73 16.85 -9.32
CA LEU A 460 6.50 16.64 -8.57
C LEU A 460 5.84 17.96 -8.16
N VAL A 461 6.61 19.00 -7.84
CA VAL A 461 6.05 20.35 -7.61
C VAL A 461 5.28 20.84 -8.85
N ARG A 462 5.83 20.63 -10.05
CA ARG A 462 5.17 20.98 -11.31
C ARG A 462 3.92 20.14 -11.54
N PHE A 463 4.00 18.83 -11.28
CA PHE A 463 2.85 17.93 -11.35
C PHE A 463 1.70 18.40 -10.45
N LEU A 464 1.98 18.67 -9.17
CA LEU A 464 0.95 19.11 -8.21
C LEU A 464 0.35 20.48 -8.56
N ALA A 465 1.11 21.34 -9.24
CA ALA A 465 0.63 22.64 -9.72
C ALA A 465 -0.21 22.53 -11.00
N ALA A 466 0.10 21.58 -11.88
CA ALA A 466 -0.57 21.39 -13.16
C ALA A 466 -1.79 20.46 -13.09
N GLU A 467 -1.80 19.51 -12.14
CA GLU A 467 -2.88 18.53 -12.00
C GLU A 467 -4.18 19.23 -11.56
N GLY A 468 -5.31 18.91 -12.19
CA GLY A 468 -6.57 19.61 -11.95
C GLY A 468 -7.35 19.11 -10.72
N GLY A 469 -7.13 17.86 -10.31
CA GLY A 469 -7.78 17.25 -9.16
C GLY A 469 -7.04 17.49 -7.85
N GLU A 470 -7.75 17.62 -6.72
CA GLU A 470 -7.12 17.71 -5.38
C GLU A 470 -6.98 16.35 -4.67
N TYR A 471 -7.75 15.35 -5.10
CA TYR A 471 -7.87 14.04 -4.46
C TYR A 471 -7.77 12.91 -5.50
N GLY A 472 -7.07 11.84 -5.14
CA GLY A 472 -7.24 10.51 -5.72
C GLY A 472 -8.27 9.70 -4.93
N ASN A 473 -8.33 8.39 -5.17
CA ASN A 473 -9.17 7.47 -4.40
C ASN A 473 -8.64 7.25 -2.98
N TRP A 474 -7.32 7.34 -2.78
CA TRP A 474 -6.65 6.97 -1.52
C TRP A 474 -5.73 8.04 -0.97
N SER A 475 -5.33 9.01 -1.78
CA SER A 475 -4.42 10.07 -1.36
C SER A 475 -4.85 11.46 -1.85
N SER A 476 -4.18 12.50 -1.37
CA SER A 476 -4.47 13.89 -1.74
C SER A 476 -3.20 14.66 -2.09
N LYS A 477 -3.36 15.78 -2.82
CA LYS A 477 -2.22 16.70 -3.04
C LYS A 477 -1.66 17.24 -1.74
N ALA A 478 -2.49 17.44 -0.72
CA ALA A 478 -2.08 17.90 0.60
C ALA A 478 -1.12 16.89 1.25
N GLU A 479 -1.50 15.61 1.28
CA GLU A 479 -0.63 14.53 1.77
C GLU A 479 0.69 14.44 0.99
N LEU A 480 0.66 14.60 -0.34
CA LEU A 480 1.88 14.63 -1.15
C LEU A 480 2.80 15.81 -0.80
N ARG A 481 2.22 16.98 -0.46
CA ARG A 481 2.97 18.17 -0.02
C ARG A 481 3.62 17.98 1.35
N GLU A 482 2.88 17.40 2.28
CA GLU A 482 3.31 17.13 3.65
C GLU A 482 4.16 15.85 3.77
N GLY A 483 4.17 15.04 2.71
CA GLY A 483 4.83 13.75 2.65
C GLY A 483 6.36 13.82 2.73
N PRO A 484 7.02 12.65 2.64
CA PRO A 484 8.43 12.50 2.99
C PRO A 484 9.41 13.24 2.05
N LEU A 485 8.93 13.77 0.92
CA LEU A 485 9.72 14.57 -0.01
C LEU A 485 9.71 16.08 0.31
N GLY A 486 8.96 16.52 1.33
CA GLY A 486 8.95 17.91 1.78
C GLY A 486 8.53 18.90 0.69
N LEU A 487 7.55 18.54 -0.15
CA LEU A 487 7.11 19.35 -1.29
C LEU A 487 6.33 20.61 -0.88
N GLY A 488 5.96 20.74 0.40
CA GLY A 488 5.38 21.96 0.99
C GLY A 488 6.39 23.08 1.24
N THR A 489 7.69 22.82 1.07
CA THR A 489 8.74 23.85 1.19
C THR A 489 9.12 24.42 -0.18
N ARG A 490 9.78 25.60 -0.19
CA ARG A 490 10.32 26.15 -1.44
C ARG A 490 11.42 25.24 -1.97
N ILE A 491 11.20 24.69 -3.15
CA ILE A 491 12.18 23.86 -3.88
C ILE A 491 12.84 24.71 -4.96
N GLY A 492 14.18 24.73 -4.98
CA GLY A 492 14.96 25.40 -6.00
C GLY A 492 14.84 24.70 -7.35
N GLN A 493 14.93 25.48 -8.44
CA GLN A 493 15.08 24.88 -9.77
C GLN A 493 16.57 24.61 -10.02
N VAL A 494 16.90 23.34 -10.15
CA VAL A 494 18.28 22.89 -10.35
C VAL A 494 18.44 22.43 -11.81
N PRO A 495 19.48 22.87 -12.53
CA PRO A 495 19.77 22.38 -13.86
C PRO A 495 19.98 20.86 -13.88
N VAL A 496 19.38 20.19 -14.86
CA VAL A 496 19.48 18.74 -15.06
C VAL A 496 20.04 18.46 -16.45
N ALA A 497 21.09 17.64 -16.53
CA ALA A 497 21.75 17.32 -17.80
C ALA A 497 22.10 15.82 -17.92
N ARG A 498 22.20 15.34 -19.17
CA ARG A 498 22.75 14.02 -19.49
C ARG A 498 24.28 14.11 -19.65
N GLY A 499 24.98 13.02 -19.35
CA GLY A 499 26.43 12.94 -19.38
C GLY A 499 27.10 13.43 -18.08
N TRP A 500 28.43 13.43 -18.09
CA TRP A 500 29.24 13.90 -16.95
C TRP A 500 29.24 15.44 -16.86
N PRO A 501 29.33 16.02 -15.64
CA PRO A 501 29.44 17.46 -15.46
C PRO A 501 30.70 18.04 -16.11
N ASN A 502 30.54 19.15 -16.82
CA ASN A 502 31.66 19.97 -17.28
C ASN A 502 32.11 20.91 -16.15
N LEU A 503 33.03 20.43 -15.30
CA LEU A 503 33.49 21.17 -14.13
C LEU A 503 34.16 22.51 -14.48
N SER A 504 34.81 22.63 -15.63
CA SER A 504 35.43 23.88 -16.07
C SER A 504 34.37 24.94 -16.41
N ALA A 505 33.27 24.54 -17.05
CA ALA A 505 32.13 25.43 -17.28
C ALA A 505 31.46 25.82 -15.96
N ILE A 506 31.16 24.85 -15.10
CA ILE A 506 30.54 25.11 -13.78
C ILE A 506 31.40 26.05 -12.94
N ALA A 507 32.73 25.88 -12.94
CA ALA A 507 33.66 26.74 -12.22
C ALA A 507 33.75 28.16 -12.80
N SER A 508 33.59 28.30 -14.12
CA SER A 508 33.54 29.60 -14.80
C SER A 508 32.26 30.36 -14.44
N ASP A 509 31.13 29.66 -14.39
CA ASP A 509 29.82 30.23 -14.03
C ASP A 509 29.70 30.57 -12.53
N ASN A 510 30.60 30.02 -11.69
CA ASN A 510 30.60 30.21 -10.24
C ASN A 510 31.94 30.78 -9.73
N PRO A 511 32.35 31.99 -10.18
CA PRO A 511 33.71 32.51 -10.01
C PRO A 511 34.13 32.78 -8.56
N ARG A 512 33.17 32.95 -7.65
CA ARG A 512 33.40 33.19 -6.22
C ARG A 512 33.68 31.92 -5.42
N SER A 513 33.53 30.74 -6.03
CA SER A 513 33.66 29.45 -5.34
C SER A 513 35.08 28.93 -5.51
N ALA A 514 35.75 28.68 -4.39
CA ALA A 514 37.09 28.09 -4.39
C ALA A 514 37.06 26.57 -4.55
N ARG A 515 35.92 25.95 -4.23
CA ARG A 515 35.77 24.49 -4.18
C ARG A 515 34.38 24.05 -4.62
N PHE A 516 34.31 22.87 -5.22
CA PHE A 516 33.09 22.19 -5.61
C PHE A 516 33.12 20.76 -5.08
N ILE A 517 31.98 20.26 -4.62
CA ILE A 517 31.84 18.88 -4.17
C ILE A 517 30.99 18.12 -5.18
N VAL A 518 31.52 17.04 -5.74
CA VAL A 518 30.81 16.18 -6.69
C VAL A 518 30.45 14.89 -5.98
N VAL A 519 29.15 14.59 -5.88
CA VAL A 519 28.65 13.40 -5.20
C VAL A 519 28.00 12.47 -6.22
N GLY A 520 28.53 11.25 -6.36
CA GLY A 520 27.95 10.19 -7.18
C GLY A 520 27.00 9.33 -6.35
N LEU A 521 25.80 9.08 -6.90
CA LEU A 521 24.70 8.39 -6.23
C LEU A 521 24.30 7.13 -7.01
N ASP A 522 23.96 6.07 -6.30
CA ASP A 522 23.34 4.86 -6.86
C ASP A 522 21.83 5.06 -7.16
N ALA A 523 21.17 3.99 -7.64
CA ALA A 523 19.74 3.99 -7.92
C ALA A 523 18.85 4.21 -6.67
N PHE A 524 19.37 3.92 -5.47
CA PHE A 524 18.72 4.16 -4.19
C PHE A 524 19.12 5.51 -3.56
N GLN A 525 19.75 6.39 -4.33
CA GLN A 525 20.18 7.71 -3.87
C GLN A 525 21.18 7.61 -2.71
N VAL A 526 21.92 6.52 -2.63
CA VAL A 526 23.03 6.32 -1.69
C VAL A 526 24.29 6.89 -2.31
N PRO A 527 25.01 7.77 -1.60
CA PRO A 527 26.29 8.27 -2.05
C PRO A 527 27.33 7.14 -2.11
N GLU A 528 27.84 6.87 -3.30
CA GLU A 528 28.90 5.87 -3.54
C GLU A 528 30.27 6.54 -3.67
N TYR A 529 30.29 7.84 -4.01
CA TYR A 529 31.52 8.56 -4.30
C TYR A 529 31.43 10.05 -4.03
N GLU A 530 32.53 10.65 -3.56
CA GLU A 530 32.68 12.10 -3.38
C GLU A 530 34.02 12.57 -3.94
N VAL A 531 33.99 13.69 -4.68
CA VAL A 531 35.19 14.41 -5.14
C VAL A 531 35.15 15.83 -4.64
N GLU A 532 36.24 16.25 -4.02
CA GLU A 532 36.50 17.67 -3.83
C GLU A 532 37.28 18.20 -5.04
N VAL A 533 36.72 19.20 -5.71
CA VAL A 533 37.36 19.88 -6.84
C VAL A 533 37.78 21.25 -6.36
N ARG A 534 39.09 21.52 -6.34
CA ARG A 534 39.64 22.81 -5.92
C ARG A 534 40.04 23.64 -7.13
N ARG A 535 39.63 24.91 -7.12
CA ARG A 535 40.11 25.91 -8.06
C ARG A 535 41.40 26.51 -7.50
N THR A 536 42.50 26.37 -8.22
CA THR A 536 43.70 27.16 -7.94
C THR A 536 43.49 28.56 -8.48
N PHE A 537 43.46 29.54 -7.58
CA PHE A 537 43.60 30.94 -7.97
C PHE A 537 45.09 31.21 -8.24
N PRO A 538 45.42 31.94 -9.32
CA PRO A 538 46.79 32.42 -9.53
C PRO A 538 47.25 33.36 -8.41
#